data_AF-A0A8S0FFT8-F1
#
_entry.id   AF-A0A8S0FFT8-F1
#
_cell.length_a   1.000
_cell.length_b   1.000
_cell.length_c   1.000
_cell.angle_alpha   90.00
_cell.angle_beta   90.00
_cell.angle_gamma   90.00
#
_symmetry.space_group_name_H-M   'P 1'
#
loop_
_entity.id
_entity.type
_entity.pdbx_description
1 polymer ?
#
loop_
_entity_poly.entity_id
_entity_poly.type
_entity_poly.pdbx_seq_one_letter_code
_entity_poly.pdbx_strand_id
1 'polypeptide(L)'
;MAQWRKASHTTTREYRWQGDNLTLININVYSKPPVNIRARFDDRGDLSFMQRESDGQKQQLSNDQIDLYRYRAAQIREISDALRQGRVVLRQGRWHAMEQTVTTCEGQTIKPDLDSQAIAHIERRQSRSSVDVSVAWLEAPEGSQLLLVANSDFCRWQPNEKTF
;
A
#
# COMPACT_ATOMS: atom_id res chain seq x y z
N MET A 1 12.47 -22.58 23.63
CA MET A 1 11.52 -21.48 23.36
C MET A 1 12.26 -20.42 22.56
N ALA A 2 12.10 -20.41 21.23
CA ALA A 2 12.78 -19.46 20.35
C ALA A 2 11.90 -18.21 20.17
N GLN A 3 12.43 -17.07 20.62
CA GLN A 3 11.76 -15.78 20.66
C GLN A 3 11.83 -15.11 19.28
N TRP A 4 10.70 -15.04 18.58
CA TRP A 4 10.57 -14.32 17.32
C TRP A 4 10.58 -12.80 17.57
N ARG A 5 11.76 -12.17 17.54
CA ARG A 5 11.85 -10.71 17.37
C ARG A 5 11.84 -10.39 15.88
N LYS A 6 10.65 -10.25 15.27
CA LYS A 6 10.55 -9.54 13.99
C LYS A 6 10.73 -8.05 14.28
N ALA A 7 11.93 -7.52 14.07
CA ALA A 7 12.05 -6.10 13.72
C ALA A 7 11.36 -5.94 12.36
N SER A 8 10.11 -5.51 12.35
CA SER A 8 9.42 -5.17 11.11
C SER A 8 10.06 -3.91 10.55
N HIS A 9 11.09 -4.08 9.71
CA HIS A 9 11.57 -2.98 8.89
C HIS A 9 10.48 -2.66 7.87
N THR A 10 9.90 -1.47 7.95
CA THR A 10 9.03 -0.97 6.89
C THR A 10 9.79 -1.05 5.57
N THR A 11 9.14 -1.57 4.55
CA THR A 11 9.71 -1.63 3.20
C THR A 11 8.72 -1.02 2.23
N THR A 12 9.12 0.02 1.50
CA THR A 12 8.35 0.53 0.38
C THR A 12 8.92 -0.02 -0.92
N ARG A 13 8.03 -0.39 -1.83
CA ARG A 13 8.37 -0.87 -3.17
C ARG A 13 7.58 -0.09 -4.17
N GLU A 14 8.29 0.48 -5.13
CA GLU A 14 7.74 1.24 -6.23
C GLU A 14 8.14 0.55 -7.52
N TYR A 15 7.14 0.32 -8.36
CA TYR A 15 7.28 -0.27 -9.67
C TYR A 15 6.68 0.70 -10.68
N ARG A 16 7.44 1.09 -11.70
CA ARG A 16 6.91 1.94 -12.79
C ARG A 16 6.88 1.18 -14.09
N TRP A 17 5.79 1.35 -14.80
CA TRP A 17 5.52 0.71 -16.07
C TRP A 17 5.23 1.78 -17.12
N GLN A 18 5.71 1.57 -18.33
CA GLN A 18 5.32 2.34 -19.51
C GLN A 18 4.71 1.37 -20.52
N GLY A 19 3.39 1.45 -20.69
CA GLY A 19 2.64 0.38 -21.36
C GLY A 19 2.90 -0.95 -20.65
N ASP A 20 3.42 -1.93 -21.40
CA ASP A 20 3.73 -3.24 -20.86
C ASP A 20 5.14 -3.39 -20.27
N ASN A 21 6.00 -2.39 -20.45
CA ASN A 21 7.41 -2.48 -20.09
C ASN A 21 7.67 -1.95 -18.68
N LEU A 22 8.31 -2.77 -17.83
CA LEU A 22 8.79 -2.35 -16.51
C LEU A 22 9.99 -1.42 -16.72
N THR A 23 9.92 -0.18 -16.22
CA THR A 23 10.98 0.84 -16.41
C THR A 23 11.77 1.12 -15.13
N LEU A 24 11.17 0.92 -13.96
CA LEU A 24 11.82 1.15 -12.66
C LEU A 24 11.37 0.14 -11.61
N ILE A 25 12.33 -0.33 -10.84
CA ILE A 25 12.14 -0.92 -9.51
C ILE A 25 12.89 -0.03 -8.51
N ASN A 26 12.20 0.44 -7.48
CA ASN A 26 12.78 1.22 -6.39
C ASN A 26 12.27 0.67 -5.06
N ILE A 27 13.18 0.22 -4.19
CA ILE A 27 12.86 -0.41 -2.90
C ILE A 27 13.61 0.34 -1.81
N ASN A 28 12.88 0.83 -0.80
CA ASN A 28 13.48 1.41 0.40
C ASN A 28 13.17 0.51 1.59
N VAL A 29 14.22 0.04 2.26
CA VAL A 29 14.11 -0.68 3.53
C VAL A 29 14.51 0.29 4.64
N TYR A 30 13.54 0.65 5.48
CA TYR A 30 13.74 1.55 6.62
C TYR A 30 14.35 0.77 7.79
N SER A 31 15.60 0.36 7.62
CA SER A 31 16.46 -0.30 8.61
C SER A 31 17.55 0.65 9.13
N LYS A 32 18.37 0.16 10.06
CA LYS A 32 19.59 0.84 10.53
C LYS A 32 20.77 -0.10 10.26
N PRO A 33 21.62 0.16 9.24
CA PRO A 33 21.55 1.25 8.27
C PRO A 33 20.38 1.08 7.27
N PRO A 34 19.89 2.17 6.66
CA PRO A 34 18.86 2.08 5.61
C PRO A 34 19.42 1.42 4.35
N VAL A 35 18.56 0.73 3.61
CA VAL A 35 18.93 0.12 2.32
C VAL A 35 18.05 0.69 1.22
N ASN A 36 18.66 1.22 0.16
CA ASN A 36 17.98 1.59 -1.08
C ASN A 36 18.39 0.61 -2.19
N ILE A 37 17.43 0.14 -2.95
CA ILE A 37 17.67 -0.71 -4.12
C ILE A 37 16.98 -0.06 -5.31
N ARG A 38 17.71 0.10 -6.40
CA ARG A 38 17.21 0.69 -7.64
C ARG A 38 17.66 -0.13 -8.83
N ALA A 39 16.71 -0.51 -9.68
CA ALA A 39 16.99 -1.07 -11.00
C ALA A 39 16.18 -0.29 -12.04
N ARG A 40 16.81 0.08 -13.15
CA ARG A 40 16.14 0.71 -14.31
C ARG A 40 16.31 -0.18 -15.52
N PHE A 41 15.31 -0.11 -16.37
CA PHE A 41 15.27 -0.85 -17.62
C PHE A 41 15.06 0.13 -18.77
N ASP A 42 15.64 -0.19 -19.92
CA ASP A 42 15.41 0.57 -21.14
C ASP A 42 14.07 0.21 -21.81
N ASP A 43 13.83 0.78 -22.98
CA ASP A 43 12.61 0.60 -23.77
C ASP A 43 12.45 -0.83 -24.34
N ARG A 44 13.55 -1.60 -24.40
CA ARG A 44 13.55 -3.02 -24.77
C ARG A 44 13.33 -3.93 -23.57
N GLY A 45 13.33 -3.37 -22.36
CA GLY A 45 13.21 -4.10 -21.10
C GLY A 45 14.54 -4.63 -20.58
N ASP A 46 15.67 -4.29 -21.21
CA ASP A 46 17.01 -4.69 -20.78
C ASP A 46 17.46 -3.85 -19.58
N LEU A 47 18.30 -4.44 -18.72
CA LEU A 47 18.80 -3.76 -17.52
C LEU A 47 19.79 -2.66 -17.92
N SER A 48 19.39 -1.39 -17.70
CA SER A 48 20.22 -0.23 -18.00
C SER A 48 20.97 0.29 -16.78
N PHE A 49 20.46 0.01 -15.57
CA PHE A 49 21.10 0.40 -14.32
C PHE A 49 20.67 -0.51 -13.17
N MET A 50 21.60 -0.84 -12.27
CA MET A 50 21.29 -1.46 -10.99
C MET A 50 22.20 -0.95 -9.88
N GLN A 51 21.63 -0.75 -8.69
CA GLN A 51 22.39 -0.39 -7.50
C GLN A 51 21.65 -0.84 -6.24
N ARG A 52 22.38 -1.44 -5.31
CA ARG A 52 22.01 -1.56 -3.90
C ARG A 52 22.92 -0.65 -3.10
N GLU A 53 22.34 0.23 -2.31
CA GLU A 53 23.06 1.14 -1.42
C GLU A 53 22.71 0.85 0.03
N SER A 54 23.73 0.69 0.87
CA SER A 54 23.59 0.47 2.31
C SER A 54 24.79 1.12 3.00
N ASP A 55 24.54 2.00 3.96
CA ASP A 55 25.60 2.68 4.72
C ASP A 55 26.64 3.39 3.82
N GLY A 56 26.16 4.04 2.75
CA GLY A 56 26.98 4.69 1.72
C GLY A 56 27.73 3.74 0.78
N GLN A 57 27.71 2.42 1.04
CA GLN A 57 28.32 1.42 0.17
C GLN A 57 27.40 1.07 -0.99
N LYS A 58 27.91 1.19 -2.22
CA LYS A 58 27.20 0.84 -3.45
C LYS A 58 27.64 -0.51 -3.96
N GLN A 59 26.69 -1.39 -4.22
CA GLN A 59 26.90 -2.74 -4.70
C GLN A 59 26.01 -2.99 -5.91
N GLN A 60 26.50 -3.79 -6.85
CA GLN A 60 25.64 -4.34 -7.90
C GLN A 60 24.71 -5.40 -7.32
N LEU A 61 23.58 -5.61 -8.00
CA LEU A 61 22.66 -6.72 -7.70
C LEU A 61 23.12 -7.95 -8.48
N SER A 62 22.84 -9.15 -7.96
CA SER A 62 23.00 -10.36 -8.77
C SER A 62 21.85 -10.50 -9.78
N ASN A 63 22.08 -11.26 -10.84
CA ASN A 63 21.04 -11.56 -11.83
C ASN A 63 19.80 -12.21 -11.16
N ASP A 64 20.01 -13.19 -10.28
CA ASP A 64 18.92 -13.83 -9.53
C ASP A 64 18.09 -12.83 -8.70
N GLN A 65 18.73 -11.79 -8.13
CA GLN A 65 18.01 -10.75 -7.41
C GLN A 65 17.16 -9.90 -8.34
N ILE A 66 17.70 -9.52 -9.51
CA ILE A 66 16.95 -8.78 -10.54
C ILE A 66 15.75 -9.61 -11.01
N ASP A 67 15.94 -10.88 -11.32
CA ASP A 67 14.88 -11.77 -11.79
C ASP A 67 13.77 -11.94 -10.73
N LEU A 68 14.16 -12.13 -9.47
CA LEU A 68 13.20 -12.16 -8.36
C LEU A 68 12.41 -10.86 -8.24
N TYR A 69 13.05 -9.71 -8.42
CA TYR A 69 12.35 -8.42 -8.35
C TYR A 69 11.43 -8.19 -9.55
N ARG A 70 11.82 -8.60 -10.76
CA ARG A 70 10.96 -8.58 -11.95
C ARG A 70 9.74 -9.47 -11.77
N TYR A 71 9.94 -10.70 -11.28
CA TYR A 71 8.84 -11.62 -10.98
C TYR A 71 7.84 -11.00 -10.01
N ARG A 72 8.32 -10.43 -8.90
CA ARG A 72 7.44 -9.75 -7.92
C ARG A 72 6.74 -8.53 -8.52
N ALA A 73 7.42 -7.75 -9.36
CA ALA A 73 6.80 -6.61 -10.05
C ALA A 73 5.64 -7.08 -10.94
N ALA A 74 5.84 -8.17 -11.70
CA ALA A 74 4.80 -8.75 -12.55
C ALA A 74 3.60 -9.24 -11.75
N GLN A 75 3.81 -9.96 -10.64
CA GLN A 75 2.73 -10.39 -9.75
C GLN A 75 1.91 -9.22 -9.20
N ILE A 76 2.58 -8.16 -8.75
CA ILE A 76 1.90 -6.98 -8.22
C ILE A 76 1.12 -6.25 -9.31
N ARG A 77 1.66 -6.20 -10.54
CA ARG A 77 0.94 -5.64 -11.68
C ARG A 77 -0.30 -6.46 -12.02
N GLU A 78 -0.20 -7.78 -12.07
CA GLU A 78 -1.35 -8.67 -12.34
C GLU A 78 -2.48 -8.45 -11.34
N ILE A 79 -2.14 -8.39 -10.04
CA ILE A 79 -3.12 -8.08 -8.98
C ILE A 79 -3.71 -6.68 -9.19
N SER A 80 -2.89 -5.67 -9.48
CA SER A 80 -3.35 -4.30 -9.73
C SER A 80 -4.30 -4.22 -10.93
N ASP A 81 -4.00 -4.95 -12.00
CA ASP A 81 -4.83 -5.01 -13.20
C ASP A 81 -6.16 -5.73 -12.92
N ALA A 82 -6.14 -6.81 -12.15
CA ALA A 82 -7.36 -7.50 -11.70
C ALA A 82 -8.24 -6.60 -10.82
N LEU A 83 -7.65 -5.89 -9.84
CA LEU A 83 -8.36 -4.93 -9.00
C LEU A 83 -8.99 -3.81 -9.83
N ARG A 84 -8.27 -3.30 -10.84
CA ARG A 84 -8.78 -2.26 -11.75
C ARG A 84 -9.93 -2.77 -12.61
N GLN A 85 -9.81 -3.99 -13.15
CA GLN A 85 -10.86 -4.64 -13.93
C GLN A 85 -12.13 -4.85 -13.10
N GLY A 86 -11.98 -5.28 -11.84
CA GLY A 86 -13.06 -5.39 -10.86
C GLY A 86 -13.56 -4.04 -10.29
N ARG A 87 -13.02 -2.90 -10.77
CA ARG A 87 -13.37 -1.55 -10.29
C ARG A 87 -13.25 -1.40 -8.78
N VAL A 88 -12.26 -2.08 -8.18
CA VAL A 88 -12.00 -2.03 -6.75
C VAL A 88 -11.35 -0.69 -6.40
N VAL A 89 -11.95 0.05 -5.49
CA VAL A 89 -11.46 1.34 -5.01
C VAL A 89 -11.12 1.23 -3.52
N LEU A 90 -9.94 1.71 -3.14
CA LEU A 90 -9.60 1.93 -1.74
C LEU A 90 -10.23 3.25 -1.29
N ARG A 91 -11.12 3.18 -0.30
CA ARG A 91 -11.73 4.34 0.36
C ARG A 91 -11.21 4.44 1.78
N GLN A 92 -11.01 5.67 2.24
CA GLN A 92 -10.52 5.95 3.59
C GLN A 92 -11.20 7.21 4.12
N GLY A 93 -11.41 7.27 5.43
CA GLY A 93 -12.07 8.44 6.04
C GLY A 93 -12.29 8.33 7.53
N ARG A 94 -12.99 9.32 8.08
CA ARG A 94 -13.37 9.43 9.50
C ARG A 94 -14.79 8.91 9.72
N TRP A 95 -14.93 8.02 10.70
CA TRP A 95 -16.21 7.40 11.06
C TRP A 95 -17.05 8.28 11.98
N HIS A 96 -18.33 8.43 11.65
CA HIS A 96 -19.34 9.14 12.45
C HIS A 96 -20.37 8.14 12.96
N ALA A 97 -20.30 7.80 14.25
CA ALA A 97 -21.06 6.69 14.82
C ALA A 97 -22.58 6.90 14.85
N MET A 98 -23.05 8.14 14.99
CA MET A 98 -24.48 8.42 15.12
C MET A 98 -25.26 8.05 13.86
N GLU A 99 -24.67 8.31 12.68
CA GLU A 99 -25.32 8.12 11.38
C GLU A 99 -24.76 6.92 10.61
N GLN A 100 -23.75 6.26 11.17
CA GLN A 100 -22.97 5.20 10.52
C GLN A 100 -22.41 5.64 9.15
N THR A 101 -21.92 6.88 9.10
CA THR A 101 -21.37 7.50 7.90
C THR A 101 -19.88 7.70 8.03
N VAL A 102 -19.20 7.86 6.90
CA VAL A 102 -17.79 8.19 6.80
C VAL A 102 -17.65 9.50 6.05
N THR A 103 -16.93 10.47 6.63
CA THR A 103 -16.35 11.56 5.85
C THR A 103 -15.05 11.06 5.23
N THR A 104 -15.05 10.85 3.92
CA THR A 104 -13.88 10.37 3.18
C THR A 104 -12.75 11.38 3.21
N CYS A 105 -11.53 10.95 2.89
CA CYS A 105 -10.37 11.84 2.82
C CYS A 105 -10.50 12.91 1.72
N GLU A 106 -11.34 12.68 0.71
CA GLU A 106 -11.72 13.66 -0.31
C GLU A 106 -12.81 14.65 0.17
N GLY A 107 -13.32 14.49 1.40
CA GLY A 107 -14.29 15.39 2.02
C GLY A 107 -15.77 15.06 1.74
N GLN A 108 -16.06 13.91 1.13
CA GLN A 108 -17.43 13.47 0.89
C GLN A 108 -17.97 12.72 2.10
N THR A 109 -19.23 12.95 2.50
CA THR A 109 -19.88 12.11 3.53
C THR A 109 -20.73 11.05 2.86
N ILE A 110 -20.42 9.79 3.13
CA ILE A 110 -21.09 8.62 2.55
C ILE A 110 -21.44 7.61 3.63
N LYS A 111 -22.45 6.77 3.38
CA LYS A 111 -22.72 5.57 4.19
C LYS A 111 -22.09 4.37 3.48
N PRO A 112 -21.00 3.77 3.99
CA PRO A 112 -20.35 2.66 3.32
C PRO A 112 -21.20 1.39 3.41
N ASP A 113 -21.23 0.60 2.34
CA ASP A 113 -22.00 -0.65 2.26
C ASP A 113 -21.22 -1.83 2.90
N LEU A 114 -20.90 -1.67 4.17
CA LEU A 114 -20.18 -2.67 4.97
C LEU A 114 -21.16 -3.63 5.64
N ASP A 115 -20.76 -4.89 5.74
CA ASP A 115 -21.55 -5.89 6.46
C ASP A 115 -21.65 -5.59 7.96
N SER A 116 -22.59 -6.25 8.62
CA SER A 116 -22.87 -6.04 10.05
C SER A 116 -21.68 -6.40 10.95
N GLN A 117 -20.80 -7.31 10.55
CA GLN A 117 -19.61 -7.67 11.33
C GLN A 117 -18.56 -6.56 11.29
N ALA A 118 -18.34 -5.97 10.12
CA ALA A 118 -17.47 -4.83 9.91
C ALA A 118 -17.98 -3.61 10.69
N ILE A 119 -19.28 -3.30 10.61
CA ILE A 119 -19.88 -2.21 11.40
C ILE A 119 -19.68 -2.44 12.91
N ALA A 120 -20.01 -3.63 13.41
CA ALA A 120 -19.81 -3.96 14.83
C ALA A 120 -18.33 -3.88 15.27
N HIS A 121 -17.39 -4.20 14.37
CA HIS A 121 -15.97 -4.03 14.63
C HIS A 121 -15.57 -2.55 14.78
N ILE A 122 -16.06 -1.69 13.88
CA ILE A 122 -15.82 -0.24 13.93
C ILE A 122 -16.41 0.37 15.20
N GLU A 123 -17.67 0.07 15.51
CA GLU A 123 -18.36 0.61 16.70
C GLU A 123 -17.68 0.18 18.01
N ARG A 124 -17.21 -1.07 18.09
CA ARG A 124 -16.44 -1.56 19.24
C ARG A 124 -15.11 -0.82 19.39
N ARG A 125 -14.49 -0.40 18.28
CA ARG A 125 -13.25 0.37 18.31
C ARG A 125 -13.51 1.84 18.67
N GLN A 126 -14.57 2.43 18.13
CA GLN A 126 -15.01 3.78 18.44
C GLN A 126 -15.38 3.94 19.92
N SER A 127 -16.12 2.99 20.52
CA SER A 127 -16.52 3.08 21.94
C SER A 127 -15.36 3.07 22.92
N ARG A 128 -14.17 2.63 22.47
CA ARG A 128 -12.91 2.65 23.24
C ARG A 128 -12.04 3.86 22.91
N SER A 129 -12.52 4.77 22.08
CA SER A 129 -11.80 5.94 21.61
C SER A 129 -12.53 7.21 22.07
N SER A 130 -11.77 8.21 22.50
CA SER A 130 -12.29 9.55 22.79
C SER A 130 -12.37 10.44 21.53
N VAL A 131 -11.91 9.93 20.39
CA VAL A 131 -11.89 10.62 19.09
C VAL A 131 -12.42 9.70 18.01
N ASP A 132 -12.97 10.28 16.94
CA ASP A 132 -13.45 9.53 15.79
C ASP A 132 -12.33 8.70 15.14
N VAL A 133 -12.59 7.40 15.02
CA VAL A 133 -11.67 6.46 14.39
C VAL A 133 -11.62 6.70 12.88
N SER A 134 -10.45 6.49 12.31
CA SER A 134 -10.30 6.39 10.87
C SER A 134 -10.58 4.96 10.43
N VAL A 135 -11.26 4.83 9.28
CA VAL A 135 -11.58 3.55 8.64
C VAL A 135 -11.03 3.52 7.22
N ALA A 136 -10.61 2.34 6.76
CA ALA A 136 -10.21 2.09 5.39
C ALA A 136 -10.88 0.81 4.89
N TRP A 137 -11.45 0.83 3.69
CA TRP A 137 -12.14 -0.31 3.10
C TRP A 137 -11.91 -0.37 1.58
N LEU A 138 -12.09 -1.57 1.02
CA LEU A 138 -12.21 -1.77 -0.42
C LEU A 138 -13.69 -1.73 -0.79
N GLU A 139 -13.99 -1.08 -1.91
CA GLU A 139 -15.33 -0.96 -2.47
C GLU A 139 -15.30 -1.44 -3.92
N ALA A 140 -16.20 -2.35 -4.27
CA ALA A 140 -16.35 -2.90 -5.61
C ALA A 140 -17.84 -3.14 -5.91
N PRO A 141 -18.23 -3.36 -7.19
CA PRO A 141 -19.61 -3.71 -7.54
C PRO A 141 -20.17 -4.94 -6.79
N GLU A 142 -19.29 -5.87 -6.41
CA GLU A 142 -19.65 -7.09 -5.68
C GLU A 142 -19.83 -6.88 -4.17
N GLY A 143 -19.41 -5.73 -3.63
CA GLY A 143 -19.56 -5.37 -2.22
C GLY A 143 -18.37 -4.60 -1.64
N SER A 144 -18.43 -4.34 -0.33
CA SER A 144 -17.36 -3.64 0.40
C SER A 144 -16.71 -4.51 1.47
N GLN A 145 -15.40 -4.38 1.64
CA GLN A 145 -14.62 -5.10 2.64
C GLN A 145 -13.81 -4.13 3.50
N LEU A 146 -14.06 -4.15 4.82
CA LEU A 146 -13.27 -3.40 5.79
C LEU A 146 -11.82 -3.93 5.84
N LEU A 147 -10.85 -3.03 5.73
CA LEU A 147 -9.43 -3.34 5.83
C LEU A 147 -8.85 -2.97 7.19
N LEU A 148 -9.07 -1.73 7.64
CA LEU A 148 -8.42 -1.17 8.81
C LEU A 148 -9.34 -0.24 9.59
N VAL A 149 -9.17 -0.24 10.92
CA VAL A 149 -9.75 0.73 11.84
C VAL A 149 -8.67 1.18 12.82
N ALA A 150 -8.43 2.48 12.94
CA ALA A 150 -7.40 3.01 13.82
C ALA A 150 -7.72 4.41 14.34
N ASN A 151 -7.09 4.78 15.45
CA ASN A 151 -7.16 6.16 15.98
C ASN A 151 -6.24 7.12 15.19
N SER A 152 -5.34 6.58 14.35
CA SER A 152 -4.46 7.36 13.47
C SER A 152 -5.22 7.97 12.31
N ASP A 153 -4.78 9.13 11.85
CA ASP A 153 -5.35 9.78 10.67
C ASP A 153 -4.86 9.11 9.37
N PHE A 154 -5.74 8.40 8.68
CA PHE A 154 -5.41 7.78 7.39
C PHE A 154 -5.28 8.80 6.26
N CYS A 155 -5.96 9.93 6.33
CA CYS A 155 -5.95 10.94 5.27
C CYS A 155 -4.60 11.63 5.14
N ARG A 156 -3.76 11.60 6.18
CA ARG A 156 -2.36 12.04 6.10
C ARG A 156 -1.49 11.18 5.20
N TRP A 157 -1.88 9.94 4.94
CA TRP A 157 -1.13 8.96 4.16
C TRP A 157 -1.77 8.66 2.81
N GLN A 158 -2.87 9.35 2.48
CA GLN A 158 -3.53 9.16 1.21
C GLN A 158 -2.59 9.61 0.08
N PRO A 159 -2.32 8.75 -0.92
CA PRO A 159 -1.57 9.15 -2.10
C PRO A 159 -2.36 10.24 -2.84
N ASN A 160 -1.69 11.34 -3.18
CA ASN A 160 -2.29 12.42 -3.97
C ASN A 160 -1.67 12.45 -5.38
N GLU A 161 -2.37 13.01 -6.37
CA GLU A 161 -1.87 13.09 -7.76
C GLU A 161 -0.51 13.77 -7.85
N LYS A 162 -0.20 14.71 -6.95
CA LYS A 162 1.09 15.42 -6.91
C LYS A 162 2.25 14.56 -6.38
N THR A 163 1.96 13.39 -5.81
CA THR A 163 2.94 12.45 -5.28
C THR A 163 3.27 11.30 -6.23
N PHE A 164 2.76 11.32 -7.47
CA PHE A 164 3.05 10.34 -8.53
C PHE A 164 3.77 10.96 -9.73
#